data_AF-A0AAD6NX21-F1
#
_entry.id   AF-A0AAD6NX21-F1
#
_cell.length_a   1.000
_cell.length_b   1.000
_cell.length_c   1.000
_cell.angle_alpha   90.00
_cell.angle_beta   90.00
_cell.angle_gamma   90.00
#
_symmetry.space_group_name_H-M   'P 1'
#
loop_
_entity.id
_entity.type
_entity.pdbx_description
1 polymer ?
#
loop_
_entity_poly.entity_id
_entity_poly.type
_entity_poly.pdbx_seq_one_letter_code
_entity_poly.pdbx_strand_id
1 'polypeptide(L)'
;MTGVYLFLPSVGVKLQLKAVDIETLDDSPLDKMLTNVSEEGYLYGVPGSSGGYAETVFRYAARMLFGREVEGPLAFRSLRNMDFREVTLEVDGKVVLKFALCYGFQNLQNIVRKVKMGRCDYHFVEIMACPSGCLNGGGQIKPKPQQSPRELLQSLETIYMENILVKDPF
;
A
#
# COMPACT_ATOMS: atom_id res chain seq x y z
N MET A 1 20.20 -16.25 13.51
CA MET A 1 18.72 -16.24 13.63
C MET A 1 18.13 -16.51 12.27
N THR A 2 17.51 -17.67 12.06
CA THR A 2 16.71 -17.96 10.87
C THR A 2 15.30 -17.43 11.13
N GLY A 3 14.89 -16.39 10.42
CA GLY A 3 13.50 -15.91 10.46
C GLY A 3 12.57 -16.93 9.80
N VAL A 4 11.37 -17.11 10.35
CA VAL A 4 10.31 -17.95 9.75
C VAL A 4 9.25 -17.02 9.19
N TYR A 5 8.90 -17.18 7.91
CA TYR A 5 7.81 -16.46 7.25
C TYR A 5 6.63 -17.41 7.05
N LEU A 6 5.44 -16.99 7.47
CA LEU A 6 4.20 -17.74 7.30
C LEU A 6 3.26 -16.94 6.39
N PHE A 7 2.68 -17.62 5.38
CA PHE A 7 1.60 -17.04 4.58
C PHE A 7 0.26 -17.20 5.30
N LEU A 8 -0.73 -16.35 4.98
CA LEU A 8 -2.04 -16.38 5.64
C LEU A 8 -2.75 -17.73 5.53
N PRO A 9 -2.72 -18.45 4.39
CA PRO A 9 -3.25 -19.82 4.32
C PRO A 9 -2.56 -20.78 5.30
N SER A 10 -1.25 -20.64 5.52
CA SER A 10 -0.50 -21.48 6.46
C SER A 10 -0.91 -21.21 7.91
N VAL A 11 -1.20 -19.95 8.25
CA VAL A 11 -1.74 -19.58 9.57
C VAL A 11 -3.14 -20.20 9.76
N GLY A 12 -4.02 -20.08 8.75
CA GLY A 12 -5.36 -20.68 8.77
C GLY A 12 -5.33 -22.19 8.99
N VAL A 13 -4.48 -22.93 8.25
CA VAL A 13 -4.30 -24.38 8.43
C VAL A 13 -3.80 -24.71 9.85
N LYS A 14 -2.88 -23.91 10.39
CA LYS A 14 -2.34 -24.13 11.74
C LYS A 14 -3.40 -23.94 12.84
N LEU A 15 -4.34 -23.00 12.66
CA LEU A 15 -5.47 -22.80 13.57
C LEU A 15 -6.45 -23.98 13.49
N GLN A 16 -6.78 -24.44 12.28
CA GLN A 16 -7.63 -25.62 12.07
C GLN A 16 -7.03 -26.88 12.70
N LEU A 17 -5.73 -27.13 12.54
CA LEU A 17 -5.04 -28.27 13.16
C LEU A 17 -5.08 -28.24 14.70
N LYS A 18 -5.21 -27.04 15.28
CA LYS A 18 -5.35 -26.84 16.72
C LYS A 18 -6.81 -26.80 17.19
N ALA A 19 -7.77 -27.00 16.28
CA ALA A 19 -9.20 -26.84 16.54
C ALA A 19 -9.55 -25.47 17.18
N VAL A 20 -8.86 -24.42 16.73
CA VAL A 20 -9.11 -23.04 17.17
C VAL A 20 -10.03 -22.35 16.17
N ASP A 21 -11.15 -21.82 16.67
CA ASP A 21 -12.09 -21.01 15.90
C ASP A 21 -11.90 -19.52 16.23
N ILE A 22 -11.42 -18.74 15.26
CA ILE A 22 -11.14 -17.30 15.42
C ILE A 22 -12.39 -16.53 15.83
N GLU A 23 -13.57 -16.91 15.32
CA GLU A 23 -14.81 -16.15 15.56
C GLU A 23 -15.29 -16.24 17.01
N THR A 24 -14.77 -17.21 17.77
CA THR A 24 -15.16 -17.48 19.17
C THR A 24 -14.15 -16.98 20.20
N LEU A 25 -13.00 -16.48 19.75
CA LEU A 25 -11.95 -16.01 20.64
C LEU A 25 -12.27 -14.62 21.19
N ASP A 26 -11.94 -14.41 22.45
CA ASP A 26 -11.94 -13.07 23.04
C ASP A 26 -10.82 -12.22 22.42
N ASP A 27 -11.11 -10.95 22.18
CA ASP A 27 -10.12 -9.98 21.74
C ASP A 27 -9.02 -9.82 22.80
N SER A 28 -7.79 -9.71 22.34
CA SER A 28 -6.62 -9.48 23.21
C SER A 28 -5.80 -8.30 22.69
N PRO A 29 -5.21 -7.49 23.59
CA PRO A 29 -4.40 -6.36 23.18
C PRO A 29 -3.11 -6.83 22.49
N LEU A 30 -2.65 -6.06 21.51
CA LEU A 30 -1.37 -6.29 20.85
C LEU A 30 -0.20 -5.92 21.78
N ASP A 31 0.91 -6.63 21.64
CA ASP A 31 2.17 -6.30 22.33
C ASP A 31 2.65 -4.90 21.92
N LYS A 32 3.00 -4.05 22.90
CA LYS A 32 3.27 -2.62 22.63
C LYS A 32 4.71 -2.31 22.20
N MET A 33 5.69 -3.14 22.57
CA MET A 33 7.11 -2.76 22.46
C MET A 33 7.64 -2.70 21.02
N LEU A 34 7.04 -3.48 20.11
CA LEU A 34 7.54 -3.67 18.74
C LEU A 34 6.43 -3.58 17.69
N THR A 35 5.32 -2.90 18.01
CA THR A 35 4.19 -2.73 17.09
C THR A 35 4.00 -1.26 16.73
N ASN A 36 3.42 -1.02 15.56
CA ASN A 36 2.98 0.29 15.11
C ASN A 36 1.59 0.62 15.67
N VAL A 37 1.34 0.30 16.93
CA VAL A 37 0.03 0.46 17.58
C VAL A 37 0.16 1.45 18.73
N SER A 38 -0.76 2.41 18.81
CA SER A 38 -0.77 3.40 19.87
C SER A 38 -1.12 2.79 21.23
N GLU A 39 -0.94 3.55 22.32
CA GLU A 39 -1.32 3.06 23.65
C GLU A 39 -2.83 2.79 23.77
N GLU A 40 -3.62 3.51 22.98
CA GLU A 40 -5.08 3.39 22.84
C GLU A 40 -5.51 2.31 21.83
N GLY A 41 -4.56 1.61 21.19
CA GLY A 41 -4.84 0.50 20.29
C GLY A 41 -4.97 0.87 18.81
N TYR A 42 -4.67 2.11 18.40
CA TYR A 42 -4.79 2.54 17.01
C TYR A 42 -3.57 2.14 16.17
N LEU A 43 -3.79 1.55 14.99
CA LEU A 43 -2.73 1.21 14.06
C LEU A 43 -2.22 2.46 13.33
N TYR A 44 -0.94 2.80 13.50
CA TYR A 44 -0.30 3.86 12.74
C TYR A 44 0.07 3.41 11.34
N GLY A 45 -0.28 4.24 10.35
CA GLY A 45 0.04 3.97 8.96
C GLY A 45 -0.04 5.21 8.07
N VAL A 46 0.30 5.01 6.80
CA VAL A 46 0.09 5.97 5.71
C VAL A 46 -1.28 5.75 5.06
N PRO A 47 -1.85 6.74 4.35
CA PRO A 47 -3.14 6.59 3.67
C PRO A 47 -3.11 5.45 2.64
N GLY A 48 -3.80 4.35 2.92
CA GLY A 48 -3.91 3.21 2.01
C GLY A 48 -2.98 2.05 2.35
N SER A 49 -3.40 0.84 1.99
CA SER A 49 -2.63 -0.39 2.22
C SER A 49 -1.40 -0.51 1.30
N SER A 50 -1.51 0.00 0.07
CA SER A 50 -0.45 0.08 -0.94
C SER A 50 -0.67 1.34 -1.79
N GLY A 51 0.30 2.24 -1.87
CA GLY A 51 0.18 3.54 -2.54
C GLY A 51 0.19 4.74 -1.62
N GLY A 52 0.10 4.50 -0.31
CA GLY A 52 0.16 5.57 0.68
C GLY A 52 1.53 6.19 0.80
N TYR A 53 2.60 5.44 0.53
CA TYR A 53 3.95 5.97 0.65
C TYR A 53 4.24 7.03 -0.41
N ALA A 54 3.88 6.79 -1.67
CA ALA A 54 4.04 7.78 -2.72
C ALA A 54 3.28 9.06 -2.41
N GLU A 55 2.05 8.95 -1.89
CA GLU A 55 1.26 10.11 -1.50
C GLU A 55 1.91 10.88 -0.36
N THR A 56 2.29 10.20 0.73
CA THR A 56 2.95 10.83 1.88
C THR A 56 4.27 11.52 1.48
N VAL A 57 5.11 10.84 0.71
CA VAL A 57 6.39 11.41 0.22
C VAL A 57 6.13 12.57 -0.76
N PHE A 58 5.12 12.48 -1.61
CA PHE A 58 4.76 13.55 -2.53
C PHE A 58 4.35 14.83 -1.80
N ARG A 59 3.46 14.72 -0.79
CA ARG A 59 3.04 15.87 0.02
C ARG A 59 4.20 16.46 0.80
N TYR A 60 5.03 15.62 1.40
CA TYR A 60 6.23 16.06 2.12
C TYR A 60 7.20 16.81 1.19
N ALA A 61 7.51 16.24 0.02
CA ALA A 61 8.40 16.85 -0.96
C ALA A 61 7.82 18.17 -1.52
N ALA A 62 6.52 18.24 -1.78
CA ALA A 62 5.85 19.45 -2.24
C ALA A 62 5.99 20.60 -1.23
N ARG A 63 5.77 20.30 0.06
CA ARG A 63 5.91 21.27 1.15
C ARG A 63 7.36 21.70 1.33
N MET A 64 8.28 20.75 1.45
CA MET A 64 9.67 21.03 1.83
C MET A 64 10.50 21.64 0.70
N LEU A 65 10.29 21.21 -0.54
CA LEU A 65 11.11 21.66 -1.67
C LEU A 65 10.51 22.87 -2.40
N PHE A 66 9.18 23.01 -2.37
CA PHE A 66 8.48 24.02 -3.17
C PHE A 66 7.53 24.91 -2.36
N GLY A 67 7.44 24.73 -1.03
CA GLY A 67 6.55 25.50 -0.19
C GLY A 67 5.07 25.34 -0.55
N ARG A 68 4.70 24.21 -1.19
CA ARG A 68 3.32 23.93 -1.62
C ARG A 68 2.69 22.93 -0.68
N GLU A 69 1.67 23.36 0.04
CA GLU A 69 0.77 22.44 0.74
C GLU A 69 -0.23 21.87 -0.25
N VAL A 70 -0.26 20.54 -0.32
CA VAL A 70 -1.21 19.80 -1.16
C VAL A 70 -2.24 19.21 -0.21
N GLU A 71 -3.48 19.67 -0.32
CA GLU A 71 -4.63 19.20 0.47
C GLU A 71 -5.58 18.36 -0.39
N GLY A 72 -6.46 17.59 0.26
CA GLY A 72 -7.44 16.76 -0.43
C GLY A 72 -6.82 15.60 -1.23
N PRO A 73 -7.62 14.80 -1.95
CA PRO A 73 -7.14 13.63 -2.66
C PRO A 73 -6.18 13.99 -3.81
N LEU A 74 -5.07 13.24 -3.94
CA LEU A 74 -4.15 13.42 -5.05
C LEU A 74 -4.80 12.93 -6.37
N ALA A 75 -4.70 13.76 -7.41
CA ALA A 75 -5.22 13.46 -8.74
C ALA A 75 -4.30 12.50 -9.51
N PHE A 76 -4.29 11.23 -9.11
CA PHE A 76 -3.55 10.20 -9.83
C PHE A 76 -4.17 9.91 -11.19
N ARG A 77 -3.40 10.16 -12.26
CA ARG A 77 -3.79 9.82 -13.63
C ARG A 77 -3.38 8.39 -13.96
N SER A 78 -4.33 7.57 -14.38
CA SER A 78 -4.04 6.24 -14.92
C SER A 78 -3.38 6.35 -16.29
N LEU A 79 -2.33 5.56 -16.51
CA LEU A 79 -1.61 5.52 -17.77
C LEU A 79 -2.11 4.35 -18.62
N ARG A 80 -1.38 3.23 -18.58
CA ARG A 80 -1.71 2.04 -19.36
C ARG A 80 -2.89 1.25 -18.78
N ASN A 81 -2.98 1.22 -17.45
CA ASN A 81 -4.00 0.53 -16.67
C ASN A 81 -4.09 1.17 -15.28
N MET A 82 -5.04 0.72 -14.46
CA MET A 82 -5.24 1.21 -13.10
C MET A 82 -4.06 0.93 -12.16
N ASP A 83 -3.24 -0.07 -12.48
CA ASP A 83 -2.04 -0.45 -11.72
C ASP A 83 -0.79 0.38 -12.08
N PHE A 84 -0.90 1.28 -13.06
CA PHE A 84 0.16 2.23 -13.37
C PHE A 84 -0.40 3.64 -13.44
N ARG A 85 -0.21 4.38 -12.35
CA ARG A 85 -0.71 5.75 -12.17
C ARG A 85 0.45 6.72 -11.96
N GLU A 86 0.24 7.98 -12.29
CA GLU A 86 1.20 9.05 -12.01
C GLU A 86 0.52 10.29 -11.43
N VAL A 87 1.31 11.08 -10.71
CA VAL A 87 0.90 12.37 -10.18
C VAL A 87 2.04 13.37 -10.39
N THR A 88 1.68 14.60 -10.74
CA THR A 88 2.61 15.69 -11.01
C THR A 88 2.29 16.88 -10.13
N LEU A 89 3.33 17.59 -9.69
CA LEU A 89 3.20 18.92 -9.14
C LEU A 89 3.68 19.92 -10.17
N GLU A 90 2.85 20.91 -10.48
CA GLU A 90 3.22 22.03 -11.32
C GLU A 90 3.35 23.30 -10.49
N VAL A 91 4.46 24.01 -10.68
CA VAL A 91 4.73 25.32 -10.08
C VAL A 91 5.20 26.25 -11.20
N ASP A 92 4.54 27.40 -11.34
CA ASP A 92 4.84 28.40 -12.37
C ASP A 92 4.85 27.82 -13.81
N GLY A 93 3.92 26.91 -14.10
CA GLY A 93 3.77 26.25 -15.40
C GLY A 93 4.84 25.21 -15.72
N LYS A 94 5.66 24.81 -14.74
CA LYS A 94 6.68 23.76 -14.88
C LYS A 94 6.35 22.59 -13.97
N VAL A 95 6.48 21.37 -14.50
CA VAL A 95 6.40 20.15 -13.69
C VAL A 95 7.67 20.06 -12.85
N VAL A 96 7.52 20.22 -11.54
CA VAL A 96 8.62 20.21 -10.58
C VAL A 96 8.73 18.90 -9.79
N LEU A 97 7.62 18.16 -9.66
CA LEU A 97 7.61 16.79 -9.16
C LEU A 97 6.80 15.90 -10.10
N LYS A 98 7.28 14.67 -10.25
CA LYS A 98 6.63 13.65 -11.08
C LYS A 98 6.82 12.29 -10.42
N PHE A 99 5.75 11.74 -9.88
CA PHE A 99 5.75 10.50 -9.11
C PHE A 99 4.91 9.45 -9.84
N ALA A 100 5.25 8.17 -9.65
CA ALA A 100 4.50 7.06 -10.20
C ALA A 100 4.20 5.97 -9.16
N LEU A 101 3.01 5.37 -9.29
CA LEU A 101 2.63 4.11 -8.67
C LEU A 101 2.72 3.02 -9.75
N CYS A 102 3.55 2.00 -9.52
CA CYS A 102 3.83 0.93 -10.47
C CYS A 102 3.57 -0.43 -9.84
N TYR A 103 2.37 -0.96 -10.04
CA TYR A 103 1.94 -2.24 -9.48
C TYR A 103 1.90 -3.32 -10.54
N GLY A 104 2.19 -4.55 -10.12
CA GLY A 104 2.24 -5.71 -11.00
C GLY A 104 3.59 -5.89 -11.70
N PHE A 105 4.06 -7.13 -11.74
CA PHE A 105 5.35 -7.50 -12.32
C PHE A 105 5.53 -7.04 -13.78
N GLN A 106 4.46 -7.04 -14.58
CA GLN A 106 4.51 -6.56 -15.96
C GLN A 106 4.83 -5.06 -16.06
N ASN A 107 4.25 -4.23 -15.19
CA ASN A 107 4.53 -2.80 -15.16
C ASN A 107 5.94 -2.56 -14.61
N LEU A 108 6.33 -3.30 -13.56
CA LEU A 108 7.66 -3.24 -12.96
C LEU A 108 8.77 -3.47 -13.99
N GLN A 109 8.65 -4.50 -14.82
CA GLN A 109 9.63 -4.78 -15.89
C GLN A 109 9.82 -3.58 -16.83
N ASN A 110 8.75 -2.84 -17.14
CA ASN A 110 8.82 -1.68 -18.02
C ASN A 110 9.54 -0.50 -17.35
N ILE A 111 9.23 -0.22 -16.08
CA ILE A 111 9.94 0.82 -15.32
C ILE A 111 11.42 0.50 -15.19
N VAL A 112 11.78 -0.73 -14.80
CA VAL A 112 13.18 -1.15 -14.66
C VAL A 112 13.94 -1.00 -15.98
N ARG A 113 13.32 -1.34 -17.13
CA ARG A 113 13.93 -1.10 -18.44
C ARG A 113 14.12 0.39 -18.72
N LYS A 114 13.12 1.23 -18.46
CA LYS A 114 13.23 2.69 -18.64
C LYS A 114 14.35 3.29 -17.79
N VAL A 115 14.46 2.86 -16.53
CA VAL A 115 15.54 3.29 -15.61
C VAL A 115 16.90 2.88 -16.16
N LYS A 116 17.07 1.60 -16.55
CA LYS A 116 18.33 1.11 -17.14
C LYS A 116 18.75 1.86 -18.40
N MET A 117 17.79 2.33 -19.19
CA MET A 117 18.04 3.07 -20.43
C MET A 117 18.23 4.59 -20.21
N GLY A 118 18.14 5.08 -18.96
CA GLY A 118 18.18 6.52 -18.68
C GLY A 118 16.98 7.29 -19.22
N ARG A 119 15.83 6.62 -19.40
CA ARG A 119 14.59 7.18 -19.95
C ARG A 119 13.44 7.23 -18.94
N CYS A 120 13.75 7.13 -17.66
CA CYS A 120 12.77 7.26 -16.58
C CYS A 120 12.74 8.72 -16.12
N ASP A 121 11.60 9.38 -16.32
CA ASP A 121 11.36 10.79 -16.02
C ASP A 121 10.63 11.01 -14.68
N TYR A 122 10.42 9.94 -13.91
CA TYR A 122 9.86 10.00 -12.56
C TYR A 122 10.95 10.29 -11.54
N HIS A 123 10.68 11.24 -10.63
CA HIS A 123 11.53 11.57 -9.49
C HIS A 123 11.40 10.54 -8.36
N PHE A 124 10.24 9.88 -8.28
CA PHE A 124 9.95 8.82 -7.31
C PHE A 124 9.01 7.79 -7.93
N VAL A 125 9.23 6.51 -7.64
CA VAL A 125 8.36 5.42 -8.07
C VAL A 125 8.11 4.47 -6.90
N GLU A 126 6.85 4.30 -6.52
CA GLU A 126 6.43 3.21 -5.63
C GLU A 126 6.15 1.95 -6.44
N ILE A 127 6.77 0.85 -6.04
CA ILE A 127 6.72 -0.42 -6.78
C ILE A 127 6.09 -1.49 -5.90
N MET A 128 5.09 -2.19 -6.46
CA MET A 128 4.55 -3.41 -5.88
C MET A 128 4.56 -4.53 -6.93
N ALA A 129 4.96 -5.74 -6.53
CA ALA A 129 5.03 -6.87 -7.47
C ALA A 129 3.64 -7.39 -7.88
N CYS A 130 2.65 -7.25 -7.01
CA CYS A 130 1.28 -7.71 -7.23
C CYS A 130 0.40 -6.57 -7.79
N PRO A 131 -0.49 -6.84 -8.76
CA PRO A 131 -1.56 -5.92 -9.14
C PRO A 131 -2.39 -5.58 -7.90
N SER A 132 -2.84 -4.33 -7.76
CA SER A 132 -3.60 -3.85 -6.59
C SER A 132 -2.84 -3.94 -5.24
N GLY A 133 -1.51 -4.13 -5.26
CA GLY A 133 -0.69 -4.10 -4.06
C GLY A 133 -0.75 -5.37 -3.20
N CYS A 134 -0.40 -5.22 -1.92
CA CYS A 134 -0.19 -6.33 -0.99
C CYS A 134 -1.48 -7.09 -0.63
N LEU A 135 -2.65 -6.45 -0.73
CA LEU A 135 -3.95 -7.09 -0.49
C LEU A 135 -4.27 -8.19 -1.51
N ASN A 136 -3.65 -8.13 -2.69
CA ASN A 136 -3.74 -9.16 -3.73
C ASN A 136 -2.46 -10.01 -3.80
N GLY A 137 -1.68 -10.04 -2.72
CA GLY A 137 -0.42 -10.79 -2.62
C GLY A 137 -0.64 -12.30 -2.71
N GLY A 138 0.35 -13.03 -3.25
CA GLY A 138 0.27 -14.50 -3.38
C GLY A 138 0.19 -15.25 -2.04
N GLY A 139 0.52 -14.58 -0.93
CA GLY A 139 0.39 -15.12 0.43
C GLY A 139 -0.98 -14.85 1.09
N GLN A 140 -1.94 -14.26 0.37
CA GLN A 140 -3.28 -13.96 0.87
C GLN A 140 -4.23 -15.15 0.74
N ILE A 141 -5.34 -15.10 1.48
CA ILE A 141 -6.44 -16.06 1.33
C ILE A 141 -7.18 -15.74 0.02
N LYS A 142 -7.39 -16.77 -0.80
CA LYS A 142 -8.10 -16.59 -2.09
C LYS A 142 -9.59 -16.33 -1.85
N PRO A 143 -10.25 -15.51 -2.71
CA PRO A 143 -11.69 -15.35 -2.68
C PRO A 143 -12.42 -16.69 -2.76
N LYS A 144 -13.58 -16.79 -2.10
CA LYS A 144 -14.48 -17.93 -2.28
C LYS A 144 -14.97 -17.99 -3.73
N PRO A 145 -15.34 -19.16 -4.28
CA PRO A 145 -15.72 -19.29 -5.70
C PRO A 145 -16.85 -18.35 -6.15
N GLN A 146 -17.74 -17.97 -5.24
CA GLN A 146 -18.89 -17.08 -5.50
C GLN A 146 -18.58 -15.59 -5.24
N GLN A 147 -17.37 -15.27 -4.77
CA GLN A 147 -16.99 -13.91 -4.38
C GLN A 147 -16.14 -13.25 -5.47
N SER A 148 -16.51 -12.03 -5.85
CA SER A 148 -15.70 -11.24 -6.78
C SER A 148 -14.37 -10.86 -6.13
N PRO A 149 -13.21 -11.14 -6.76
CA PRO A 149 -11.91 -10.73 -6.25
C PRO A 149 -11.80 -9.21 -6.07
N ARG A 150 -12.41 -8.45 -6.97
CA ARG A 150 -12.39 -6.98 -6.93
C ARG A 150 -13.17 -6.43 -5.74
N GLU A 151 -14.34 -6.99 -5.46
CA GLU A 151 -15.19 -6.58 -4.32
C GLU A 151 -14.51 -6.93 -3.00
N LEU A 152 -13.87 -8.10 -2.92
CA LEU A 152 -13.08 -8.47 -1.74
C LEU A 152 -11.95 -7.47 -1.51
N LEU A 153 -11.16 -7.14 -2.54
CA LEU A 153 -10.07 -6.18 -2.41
C LEU A 153 -10.57 -4.79 -1.97
N GLN A 154 -11.68 -4.33 -2.52
CA GLN A 154 -12.28 -3.05 -2.14
C GLN A 154 -12.74 -3.07 -0.67
N SER A 155 -13.39 -4.15 -0.24
CA SER A 155 -13.83 -4.33 1.15
C SER A 155 -12.64 -4.36 2.11
N LEU A 156 -11.57 -5.08 1.78
CA LEU A 156 -10.36 -5.15 2.59
C LEU A 156 -9.67 -3.78 2.69
N GLU A 157 -9.64 -3.01 1.60
CA GLU A 157 -9.10 -1.65 1.61
C GLU A 157 -9.93 -0.73 2.50
N THR A 158 -11.27 -0.80 2.43
CA THR A 158 -12.15 -0.03 3.31
C THR A 158 -11.92 -0.38 4.78
N ILE A 159 -11.92 -1.67 5.13
CA ILE A 159 -11.69 -2.13 6.51
C ILE A 159 -10.32 -1.65 6.99
N TYR A 160 -9.28 -1.75 6.15
CA TYR A 160 -7.96 -1.25 6.51
C TYR A 160 -8.03 0.25 6.84
N MET A 161 -8.63 1.06 5.97
CA MET A 161 -8.72 2.51 6.15
C MET A 161 -9.53 2.94 7.38
N GLU A 162 -10.55 2.18 7.77
CA GLU A 162 -11.32 2.42 9.01
C GLU A 162 -10.52 2.17 10.28
N ASN A 163 -9.49 1.31 10.21
CA ASN A 163 -8.70 0.88 11.36
C ASN A 163 -7.32 1.55 11.44
N ILE A 164 -6.95 2.39 10.46
CA ILE A 164 -5.69 3.13 10.53
C ILE A 164 -5.89 4.53 11.08
N LEU A 165 -4.97 4.95 11.94
CA LEU A 165 -4.75 6.34 12.27
C LEU A 165 -3.63 6.88 11.37
N VAL A 166 -4.02 7.64 10.34
CA VAL A 166 -3.07 8.31 9.44
C VAL A 166 -2.26 9.32 10.27
N LYS A 167 -0.94 9.16 10.28
CA LYS A 167 0.00 10.15 10.81
C LYS A 167 1.04 10.49 9.77
N ASP A 168 1.46 11.75 9.75
CA ASP A 168 2.66 12.16 9.02
C ASP A 168 3.87 11.46 9.67
N PRO A 169 4.61 10.61 8.94
CA PRO A 169 5.81 9.97 9.48
C PRO A 169 7.00 10.93 9.56
N PHE A 170 6.87 12.19 9.11
CA PHE A 170 7.92 13.20 9.07
C PHE A 170 7.68 14.38 10.00
#